data_AF-A0A7V1C1Y8-F1
#
_entry.id   AF-A0A7V1C1Y8-F1
#
_cell.length_a   1.000
_cell.length_b   1.000
_cell.length_c   1.000
_cell.angle_alpha   90.00
_cell.angle_beta   90.00
_cell.angle_gamma   90.00
#
_symmetry.space_group_name_H-M   'P 1'
#
loop_
_entity.id
_entity.type
_entity.pdbx_description
1 polymer ?
#
loop_
_entity_poly.entity_id
_entity_poly.type
_entity_poly.pdbx_seq_one_letter_code
_entity_poly.pdbx_strand_id
1 'polypeptide(L)' 'MECKKDRNLQSCNCSYPGCDRKGRCCECLNYHLSSKQLPACCFPDEVEKTYDRSFAAFAKAWGL' A
#
# COMPACT_ATOMS: atom_id res chain seq x y z
N MET A 1 -19.22 -6.69 -3.55
CA MET A 1 -18.29 -7.62 -2.89
C MET A 1 -18.00 -7.09 -1.50
N GLU A 2 -18.14 -7.91 -0.47
CA GLU A 2 -17.89 -7.51 0.91
C GLU A 2 -16.39 -7.33 1.18
N CYS A 3 -16.01 -6.24 1.84
CA CYS A 3 -14.60 -5.94 2.15
C CYS A 3 -14.15 -6.77 3.36
N LYS A 4 -13.12 -7.61 3.18
CA LYS A 4 -12.51 -8.41 4.27
C LYS A 4 -11.51 -7.61 5.10
N LYS A 5 -11.96 -6.48 5.67
CA LYS A 5 -11.07 -5.48 6.31
C LYS A 5 -10.18 -6.08 7.40
N ASP A 6 -10.73 -6.87 8.30
CA ASP A 6 -9.97 -7.45 9.43
C ASP A 6 -8.84 -8.37 8.96
N ARG A 7 -9.10 -9.15 7.91
CA ARG A 7 -8.08 -9.98 7.27
C ARG A 7 -7.01 -9.13 6.59
N ASN A 8 -7.42 -8.08 5.87
CA ASN A 8 -6.50 -7.21 5.14
C ASN A 8 -5.59 -6.42 6.10
N LEU A 9 -6.08 -6.06 7.29
CA LEU A 9 -5.28 -5.37 8.31
C LEU A 9 -4.07 -6.20 8.75
N GLN A 10 -4.15 -7.53 8.74
CA GLN A 10 -3.03 -8.42 9.07
C GLN A 10 -1.89 -8.36 8.05
N SER A 11 -2.18 -7.98 6.81
CA SER A 11 -1.18 -7.87 5.73
C SER A 11 -0.85 -6.43 5.35
N CYS A 12 -1.49 -5.45 6.00
CA CYS A 12 -1.30 -4.04 5.65
C CYS A 12 -0.16 -3.43 6.46
N ASN A 13 0.99 -3.26 5.83
CA ASN A 13 2.18 -2.63 6.41
C ASN A 13 2.23 -1.10 6.26
N CYS A 14 1.15 -0.44 5.85
CA CYS A 14 1.10 1.01 5.71
C CYS A 14 1.62 1.71 6.97
N SER A 15 2.71 2.45 6.81
CA SER A 15 3.45 3.11 7.89
C SER A 15 2.93 4.51 8.20
N TYR A 16 2.03 5.05 7.37
CA TYR A 16 1.45 6.38 7.55
C TYR A 16 0.56 6.43 8.81
N PRO A 17 0.88 7.29 9.80
CA PRO A 17 0.07 7.43 11.01
C PRO A 17 -1.36 7.86 10.70
N GLY A 18 -2.35 7.20 11.30
CA GLY A 18 -3.76 7.57 11.15
C GLY A 18 -4.34 7.33 9.75
N CYS A 19 -3.80 6.38 8.97
CA CYS A 19 -4.36 6.07 7.65
C CYS A 19 -5.80 5.52 7.74
N ASP A 20 -6.78 6.34 7.35
CA ASP A 20 -8.22 5.99 7.37
C ASP A 20 -8.57 4.81 6.44
N ARG A 21 -7.75 4.56 5.43
CA ARG A 21 -7.95 3.51 4.40
C ARG A 21 -7.30 2.18 4.77
N LYS A 22 -6.67 2.04 5.94
CA LYS A 22 -5.94 0.83 6.34
C LYS A 22 -6.89 -0.39 6.35
N GLY A 23 -6.51 -1.44 5.63
CA GLY A 23 -7.32 -2.65 5.43
C GLY A 23 -8.48 -2.53 4.42
N ARG A 24 -8.75 -1.33 3.86
CA ARG A 24 -9.78 -1.10 2.84
C ARG A 24 -9.16 -1.08 1.43
N CYS A 25 -8.82 -2.25 0.90
CA CYS A 25 -7.96 -2.37 -0.29
C CYS A 25 -8.50 -1.64 -1.53
N CYS A 26 -9.80 -1.67 -1.82
CA CYS A 26 -10.37 -0.96 -2.97
C CYS A 26 -10.21 0.57 -2.85
N GLU A 27 -10.47 1.13 -1.66
CA GLU A 27 -10.29 2.56 -1.38
C GLU A 27 -8.81 2.96 -1.40
N CYS A 28 -7.94 2.12 -0.81
CA CYS A 28 -6.50 2.33 -0.78
C CYS A 28 -5.89 2.32 -2.20
N LEU A 29 -6.28 1.35 -3.03
CA LEU A 29 -5.82 1.24 -4.41
C LEU A 29 -6.26 2.43 -5.26
N ASN A 30 -7.55 2.80 -5.22
CA ASN A 30 -8.05 3.97 -5.95
C ASN A 30 -7.31 5.26 -5.56
N TYR A 31 -7.07 5.46 -4.27
CA TYR A 31 -6.33 6.62 -3.77
C TYR A 31 -4.89 6.67 -4.31
N HIS A 32 -4.11 5.59 -4.17
CA HIS A 32 -2.71 5.61 -4.62
C HIS A 32 -2.57 5.65 -6.14
N LEU A 33 -3.43 4.94 -6.89
CA LEU A 33 -3.40 4.98 -8.36
C LEU A 33 -3.69 6.38 -8.91
N SER A 34 -4.54 7.17 -8.25
CA SER A 34 -4.78 8.58 -8.63
C SER A 34 -3.50 9.43 -8.62
N SER A 35 -2.52 9.03 -7.81
CA SER A 35 -1.21 9.68 -7.66
C SER A 35 -0.07 8.90 -8.33
N LYS A 36 -0.38 7.95 -9.23
CA LYS A 36 0.61 7.05 -9.87
C LYS A 36 1.48 6.29 -8.86
N GLN A 37 0.87 5.84 -7.77
CA GLN A 37 1.48 5.07 -6.70
C GLN A 37 0.79 3.73 -6.51
N LEU A 38 1.45 2.84 -5.77
CA LEU A 38 0.86 1.59 -5.28
C LEU A 38 0.61 1.66 -3.75
N PRO A 39 -0.34 0.87 -3.23
CA PRO A 39 -0.49 0.69 -1.78
C PRO A 39 0.78 0.18 -1.10
N ALA A 40 0.94 0.53 0.18
CA ALA A 40 2.04 0.05 1.03
C ALA A 40 2.26 -1.47 0.98
N CYS A 41 1.17 -2.26 0.94
CA CYS A 41 1.23 -3.71 0.92
C CYS A 41 1.82 -4.32 -0.37
N CYS A 42 2.17 -3.48 -1.36
CA CYS A 42 2.93 -3.88 -2.53
C CYS A 42 4.46 -3.77 -2.32
N PHE A 43 4.92 -3.27 -1.17
CA PHE A 43 6.33 -3.00 -0.87
C PHE A 43 6.79 -3.76 0.38
N PRO A 44 8.06 -4.18 0.43
CA PRO A 44 8.71 -4.60 1.68
C PRO A 44 8.69 -3.48 2.75
N ASP A 45 8.72 -3.84 4.02
CA ASP A 45 8.61 -2.89 5.14
C ASP A 45 9.72 -1.84 5.13
N GLU A 46 10.93 -2.23 4.74
CA GLU A 46 12.08 -1.32 4.60
C GLU A 46 11.87 -0.28 3.49
N VAL A 47 11.19 -0.64 2.40
CA VAL A 47 10.89 0.28 1.30
C VAL A 47 9.72 1.18 1.67
N GLU A 48 8.65 0.64 2.25
CA GLU A 48 7.48 1.41 2.68
C GLU A 48 7.83 2.49 3.73
N LYS A 49 8.85 2.27 4.57
CA LYS A 49 9.37 3.29 5.52
C LYS A 49 9.98 4.51 4.83
N THR A 50 10.37 4.41 3.56
CA THR A 50 10.88 5.55 2.77
C THR A 50 9.76 6.42 2.19
N TYR A 51 8.52 5.94 2.23
CA TYR A 51 7.33 6.55 1.64
C TYR A 51 7.36 6.74 0.11
N ASP A 52 8.40 6.29 -0.59
CA ASP A 52 8.41 6.23 -2.05
C ASP A 52 7.56 5.05 -2.53
N ARG A 53 6.28 5.35 -2.79
CA ARG A 53 5.29 4.39 -3.29
C ARG A 53 5.14 4.43 -4.82
N SER A 54 6.12 4.97 -5.53
CA SER A 54 6.08 5.05 -6.99
C SER A 54 6.18 3.66 -7.64
N PHE A 55 5.72 3.55 -8.89
CA PHE A 55 5.94 2.34 -9.68
C PHE A 55 7.43 2.04 -9.91
N ALA A 56 8.30 3.05 -9.94
CA ALA A 56 9.74 2.87 -10.07
C ALA A 56 10.34 2.23 -8.80
N ALA A 57 9.93 2.69 -7.62
CA ALA A 57 10.31 2.07 -6.36
C ALA A 57 9.82 0.62 -6.28
N PHE A 58 8.62 0.35 -6.77
CA PHE A 58 8.07 -1.02 -6.83
C PHE A 58 8.92 -1.92 -7.74
N ALA A 59 9.22 -1.49 -8.97
CA ALA A 59 10.05 -2.24 -9.89
C ALA A 59 11.45 -2.52 -9.29
N LYS A 60 12.06 -1.50 -8.68
CA LYS A 60 13.35 -1.66 -8.00
C LYS A 60 13.29 -2.63 -6.83
N ALA A 61 12.26 -2.56 -5.98
CA ALA A 61 12.12 -3.41 -4.80
C ALA A 61 12.00 -4.90 -5.16
N TRP A 62 11.41 -5.21 -6.31
CA TRP A 62 11.17 -6.58 -6.77
C TRP A 62 12.10 -7.05 -7.89
N GLY A 63 13.01 -6.21 -8.39
CA GLY A 63 13.93 -6.54 -9.47
C GLY A 63 13.25 -6.79 -10.81
N LEU A 64 12.22 -6.00 -11.12
CA LEU A 64 11.44 -6.07 -12.36
C LEU A 64 12.05 -5.25 -13.51
#